data_AF-A0A1W6EWF6-F1
#
_entry.id   AF-A0A1W6EWF6-F1
#
_cell.length_a   1.000
_cell.length_b   1.000
_cell.length_c   1.000
_cell.angle_alpha   90.00
_cell.angle_beta   90.00
_cell.angle_gamma   90.00
#
_symmetry.space_group_name_H-M   'P 1'
#
loop_
_entity.id
_entity.type
_entity.pdbx_description
1 polymer ?
#
loop_
_entity_poly.entity_id
_entity_poly.type
_entity_poly.pdbx_seq_one_letter_code
_entity_poly.pdbx_strand_id
1 'polypeptide(L)'
;MKLLLWGIITLMWNCTIWCQDIVFPNDEEISHVSGNKAEITERIPVSIPDHCPENMLLYPGDGTNSAWVCDCRPRFLYFPLSNTCHEAYRQGPCPAENYVVLPAGSAIPECIKNPCLEDGLVKYNNTCYPLRTIGGPCAPDGVLGVNETTFALECIPTSVAPFIIIQAPKRQCPVGSRRTALGICKKPV
;
A
#
# COMPACT_ATOMS: atom_id res chain seq x y z
N MET A 1 47.36 16.69 -35.72
CA MET A 1 47.22 15.89 -34.48
C MET A 1 46.70 16.69 -33.27
N LYS A 2 47.14 17.93 -33.01
CA LYS A 2 46.72 18.69 -31.80
C LYS A 2 45.23 19.11 -31.74
N LEU A 3 44.58 19.38 -32.89
CA LEU A 3 43.15 19.77 -32.94
C LEU A 3 42.17 18.63 -32.61
N LEU A 4 42.49 17.41 -33.06
CA LEU A 4 41.67 16.22 -32.76
C LEU A 4 41.73 15.86 -31.27
N LEU A 5 42.89 16.00 -30.64
CA LEU A 5 43.06 15.80 -29.20
C LEU A 5 42.23 16.79 -28.38
N TRP A 6 42.19 18.06 -28.78
CA TRP A 6 41.38 19.07 -28.09
C TRP A 6 39.88 18.82 -28.24
N GLY A 7 39.44 18.39 -29.42
CA GLY A 7 38.04 17.97 -29.65
C GLY A 7 37.62 16.80 -28.74
N ILE A 8 38.47 15.78 -28.63
CA ILE A 8 38.21 14.62 -27.75
C ILE A 8 38.18 15.04 -26.28
N ILE A 9 39.10 15.91 -25.84
CA ILE A 9 39.13 16.41 -24.46
C ILE A 9 37.86 17.22 -24.14
N THR A 10 37.39 18.08 -25.06
CA THR A 10 36.14 18.84 -24.87
C THR A 10 34.90 17.95 -24.86
N LEU A 11 34.88 16.86 -25.65
CA LEU A 11 33.77 15.92 -25.67
C LEU A 11 33.69 15.12 -24.36
N MET A 12 34.84 14.64 -23.87
CA MET A 12 34.96 13.92 -22.60
C MET A 12 34.58 14.80 -21.40
N TRP A 13 34.99 16.08 -21.40
CA TRP A 13 34.64 17.04 -20.34
C TRP A 13 33.13 17.33 -20.29
N ASN A 14 32.46 17.35 -21.46
CA ASN A 14 31.00 17.51 -21.51
C ASN A 14 30.25 16.23 -21.08
N CYS A 15 30.75 15.03 -21.43
CA CYS A 15 30.16 13.78 -20.95
C CYS A 15 30.24 13.62 -19.43
N THR A 16 31.34 14.05 -18.79
CA THR A 16 31.47 13.98 -17.33
C THR A 16 30.59 14.98 -16.56
N ILE A 17 30.10 16.05 -17.20
CA ILE A 17 29.21 17.04 -16.56
C ILE A 17 27.72 16.64 -16.67
N TRP A 18 27.37 15.70 -17.57
CA TRP A 18 25.99 15.27 -17.84
C TRP A 18 25.62 13.89 -17.32
N CYS A 19 26.53 13.20 -16.64
CA CYS A 19 26.14 12.09 -15.78
C CYS A 19 25.66 12.69 -14.45
N GLN A 20 24.34 12.77 -14.26
CA GLN A 20 23.84 12.78 -12.90
C GLN A 20 24.19 11.42 -12.30
N ASP A 21 25.11 11.40 -11.34
CA ASP A 21 25.32 10.24 -10.51
C ASP A 21 23.99 9.94 -9.81
N ILE A 22 23.28 8.92 -10.28
CA ILE A 22 22.24 8.28 -9.50
C ILE A 22 22.99 7.45 -8.46
N VAL A 23 23.44 8.12 -7.40
CA VAL A 23 23.84 7.43 -6.17
C VAL A 23 22.55 6.96 -5.53
N PHE A 24 22.24 5.68 -5.70
CA PHE A 24 21.29 5.03 -4.81
C PHE A 24 21.93 5.03 -3.42
N PRO A 25 21.27 5.56 -2.39
CA PRO A 25 21.75 5.37 -1.03
C PRO A 25 21.86 3.87 -0.80
N ASN A 26 22.98 3.42 -0.22
CA ASN A 26 23.02 2.07 0.37
C ASN A 26 21.84 1.96 1.33
N ASP A 27 21.25 0.77 1.45
CA ASP A 27 20.04 0.46 2.22
C ASP A 27 20.12 0.76 3.74
N GLU A 28 21.12 1.52 4.18
CA GLU A 28 21.32 1.97 5.55
C GLU A 28 20.64 3.33 5.88
N GLU A 29 19.97 3.98 4.91
CA GLU A 29 19.21 5.22 5.16
C GLU A 29 17.72 5.12 4.76
N ILE A 30 17.01 4.12 5.27
CA ILE A 30 15.54 4.19 5.36
C ILE A 30 15.19 4.89 6.68
N SER A 31 14.75 6.15 6.56
CA SER A 31 14.15 7.00 7.60
C SER A 31 14.69 6.82 9.02
N HIS A 32 15.64 7.68 9.39
CA HIS A 32 15.92 8.03 10.77
C HIS A 32 14.62 8.42 11.50
N VAL A 33 14.17 7.58 12.44
CA VAL A 33 13.51 8.06 13.66
C VAL A 33 14.60 8.78 14.46
N SER A 34 14.82 10.06 14.14
CA SER A 34 15.74 10.90 14.88
C SER A 34 15.04 11.39 16.15
N GLY A 35 15.44 10.83 17.29
CA GLY A 35 14.99 11.28 18.61
C GLY A 35 15.11 10.19 19.67
N ASN A 36 16.27 10.15 20.33
CA ASN A 36 16.55 9.55 21.64
C ASN A 36 15.78 8.27 22.02
N LYS A 37 16.45 7.12 21.91
CA LYS A 37 16.15 5.90 22.70
C LYS A 37 14.69 5.43 22.62
N ALA A 38 14.05 5.57 21.46
CA ALA A 38 12.84 4.83 21.15
C ALA A 38 13.25 3.39 20.80
N GLU A 39 12.85 2.45 21.65
CA GLU A 39 12.74 1.04 21.27
C GLU A 39 11.96 0.99 19.95
N ILE A 40 12.51 0.36 18.90
CA ILE A 40 11.82 0.24 17.61
C ILE A 40 10.67 -0.76 17.83
N THR A 41 9.54 -0.27 18.32
CA THR A 41 8.38 -1.11 18.69
C THR A 41 7.48 -1.43 17.49
N GLU A 42 7.66 -0.80 16.33
CA GLU A 42 6.83 -1.04 15.15
C GLU A 42 7.70 -1.19 13.90
N ARG A 43 8.05 -2.44 13.57
CA ARG A 43 8.54 -2.81 12.24
C ARG A 43 7.33 -2.86 11.31
N ILE A 44 7.23 -1.89 10.38
CA ILE A 44 6.14 -1.78 9.41
C ILE A 44 6.21 -2.94 8.40
N PRO A 45 5.10 -3.59 8.03
CA PRO A 45 5.10 -4.65 7.02
C PRO A 45 5.51 -4.12 5.65
N VAL A 46 6.37 -4.85 4.94
CA VAL A 46 6.98 -4.42 3.67
C VAL A 46 6.52 -5.28 2.50
N SER A 47 6.20 -4.65 1.38
CA SER A 47 5.99 -5.33 0.10
C SER A 47 7.32 -5.41 -0.64
N ILE A 48 7.93 -6.60 -0.70
CA ILE A 48 9.14 -6.87 -1.48
C ILE A 48 8.74 -7.76 -2.67
N PRO A 49 9.00 -7.33 -3.93
CA PRO A 49 8.73 -8.15 -5.11
C PRO A 49 9.38 -9.54 -4.99
N ASP A 50 8.65 -10.57 -5.42
CA ASP A 50 9.10 -11.97 -5.48
C ASP A 50 9.51 -12.62 -4.14
N HIS A 51 9.27 -11.95 -3.00
CA HIS A 51 9.62 -12.49 -1.69
C HIS A 51 8.44 -13.16 -0.97
N CYS A 52 7.24 -12.59 -1.11
CA CYS A 52 6.00 -13.17 -0.59
C CYS A 52 5.01 -13.48 -1.71
N PRO A 53 4.13 -14.48 -1.52
CA PRO A 53 3.03 -14.76 -2.43
C PRO A 53 2.10 -13.56 -2.65
N GLU A 54 1.24 -13.67 -3.66
CA GLU A 54 0.25 -12.64 -3.96
C GLU A 54 -0.61 -12.33 -2.73
N ASN A 55 -0.90 -11.04 -2.54
CA ASN A 55 -1.72 -10.54 -1.44
C ASN A 55 -1.15 -10.76 -0.02
N MET A 56 0.14 -11.07 0.08
CA MET A 56 0.90 -11.10 1.33
C MET A 56 1.90 -9.93 1.43
N LEU A 57 2.36 -9.65 2.64
CA LEU A 57 3.45 -8.74 2.97
C LEU A 57 4.44 -9.46 3.88
N LEU A 58 5.66 -8.93 3.94
CA LEU A 58 6.68 -9.40 4.86
C LEU A 58 6.49 -8.73 6.22
N TYR A 59 6.16 -9.53 7.23
CA TYR A 59 5.99 -9.11 8.60
C TYR A 59 7.22 -9.48 9.44
N PRO A 60 7.59 -8.62 10.41
CA PRO A 60 8.61 -8.95 11.40
C PRO A 60 8.14 -10.12 12.27
N GLY A 61 8.97 -11.12 12.47
CA GLY A 61 8.70 -12.21 13.41
C GLY A 61 9.00 -11.83 14.86
N ASP A 62 8.27 -12.45 15.79
CA ASP A 62 8.35 -12.24 17.25
C ASP A 62 9.56 -12.91 17.94
N GLY A 63 10.66 -13.11 17.20
CA GLY A 63 11.85 -13.83 17.70
C GLY A 63 13.03 -12.93 18.08
N THR A 64 13.95 -13.48 18.89
CA THR A 64 15.31 -12.93 19.10
C THR A 64 16.13 -12.91 17.80
N ASN A 65 15.76 -13.77 16.86
CA ASN A 65 16.24 -13.75 15.50
C ASN A 65 15.32 -12.86 14.67
N SER A 66 15.92 -12.05 13.79
CA SER A 66 15.28 -11.25 12.74
C SER A 66 14.62 -12.14 11.67
N ALA A 67 13.78 -13.08 12.09
CA ALA A 67 12.96 -13.90 11.22
C ALA A 67 11.86 -13.02 10.65
N TRP A 68 11.66 -13.09 9.34
CA TRP A 68 10.59 -12.41 8.63
C TRP A 68 9.62 -13.47 8.11
N VAL A 69 8.32 -13.19 8.21
CA VAL A 69 7.26 -14.12 7.81
C VAL A 69 6.34 -13.45 6.81
N CYS A 70 5.91 -14.19 5.79
CA CYS A 70 4.86 -13.70 4.90
C CYS A 70 3.50 -13.91 5.55
N ASP A 71 2.70 -12.85 5.63
CA ASP A 71 1.32 -12.91 6.11
C ASP A 71 0.41 -12.04 5.23
N CYS A 72 -0.89 -12.27 5.30
CA CYS A 72 -1.88 -11.59 4.48
C CYS A 72 -1.84 -10.07 4.69
N ARG A 73 -2.06 -9.32 3.60
CA ARG A 73 -2.29 -7.88 3.65
C ARG A 73 -3.47 -7.55 4.58
N PRO A 74 -3.51 -6.34 5.17
CA PRO A 74 -4.67 -5.92 5.95
C PRO A 74 -5.98 -6.09 5.17
N ARG A 75 -7.00 -6.65 5.84
CA ARG A 75 -8.33 -7.00 5.30
C ARG A 75 -8.37 -8.22 4.36
N PHE A 76 -7.25 -8.93 4.18
CA PHE A 76 -7.21 -10.21 3.48
C PHE A 76 -7.23 -11.37 4.47
N LEU A 77 -7.93 -12.42 4.09
CA LEU A 77 -8.18 -13.62 4.87
C LEU A 77 -7.36 -14.79 4.32
N TYR A 78 -6.67 -15.49 5.21
CA TYR A 78 -5.80 -16.61 4.89
C TYR A 78 -6.58 -17.91 4.71
N PHE A 79 -6.40 -18.58 3.56
CA PHE A 79 -6.94 -19.91 3.28
C PHE A 79 -5.83 -20.96 3.44
N PRO A 80 -5.83 -21.77 4.53
CA PRO A 80 -4.72 -22.67 4.84
C PRO A 80 -4.50 -23.79 3.82
N LEU A 81 -5.55 -24.25 3.16
CA LEU A 81 -5.47 -25.37 2.21
C LEU A 81 -4.75 -25.00 0.91
N SER A 82 -4.88 -23.75 0.48
CA SER A 82 -4.28 -23.22 -0.75
C SER A 82 -3.07 -22.34 -0.49
N ASN A 83 -2.80 -21.97 0.77
CA ASN A 83 -1.78 -20.99 1.15
C ASN A 83 -1.94 -19.66 0.40
N THR A 84 -3.18 -19.17 0.32
CA THR A 84 -3.53 -17.93 -0.41
C THR A 84 -4.27 -16.95 0.49
N CYS A 85 -4.14 -15.65 0.18
CA CYS A 85 -4.84 -14.57 0.86
C CYS A 85 -5.88 -13.95 -0.06
N HIS A 86 -7.10 -13.77 0.44
CA HIS A 86 -8.22 -13.23 -0.33
C HIS A 86 -8.92 -12.12 0.42
N GLU A 87 -9.24 -11.03 -0.26
CA GLU A 87 -9.87 -9.88 0.38
C GLU A 87 -11.27 -10.25 0.91
N ALA A 88 -11.56 -9.85 2.15
CA ALA A 88 -12.88 -10.04 2.75
C ALA A 88 -13.96 -9.34 1.91
N TYR A 89 -15.14 -9.98 1.81
CA TYR A 89 -16.28 -9.55 1.01
C TYR A 89 -16.01 -9.42 -0.50
N ARG A 90 -14.97 -10.08 -1.01
CA ARG A 90 -14.74 -10.30 -2.44
C ARG A 90 -14.92 -11.77 -2.77
N GLN A 91 -15.15 -12.07 -4.05
CA GLN A 91 -15.38 -13.45 -4.50
C GLN A 91 -14.24 -14.40 -4.08
N GLY A 92 -12.98 -14.00 -4.29
CA GLY A 92 -11.83 -14.82 -3.92
C GLY A 92 -11.89 -16.23 -4.54
N PRO A 93 -11.68 -17.30 -3.75
CA PRO A 93 -11.76 -18.68 -4.22
C PRO A 93 -13.21 -19.23 -4.18
N CYS A 94 -14.19 -18.41 -3.78
CA CYS A 94 -15.57 -18.84 -3.64
C CYS A 94 -16.27 -19.01 -5.00
N PRO A 95 -17.34 -19.81 -5.07
CA PRO A 95 -18.18 -19.90 -6.26
C PRO A 95 -18.76 -18.53 -6.66
N ALA A 96 -19.27 -18.42 -7.89
CA ALA A 96 -19.99 -17.23 -8.34
C ALA A 96 -21.11 -16.85 -7.35
N GLU A 97 -21.38 -15.55 -7.20
CA GLU A 97 -22.36 -14.98 -6.26
C GLU A 97 -22.05 -15.22 -4.77
N ASN A 98 -20.85 -15.70 -4.43
CA ASN A 98 -20.39 -15.86 -3.05
C ASN A 98 -19.21 -14.93 -2.79
N TYR A 99 -18.96 -14.63 -1.52
CA TYR A 99 -17.76 -13.90 -1.11
C TYR A 99 -17.09 -14.58 0.10
N VAL A 100 -15.87 -14.16 0.39
CA VAL A 100 -15.12 -14.57 1.57
C VAL A 100 -15.56 -13.78 2.81
N VAL A 101 -15.83 -14.46 3.93
CA VAL A 101 -16.02 -13.83 5.24
C VAL A 101 -15.23 -14.55 6.33
N LEU A 102 -14.97 -13.87 7.43
CA LEU A 102 -14.51 -14.48 8.66
C LEU A 102 -15.64 -14.41 9.70
N PRO A 103 -16.29 -15.54 10.04
CA PRO A 103 -17.29 -15.56 11.09
C PRO A 103 -16.70 -15.08 12.43
N ALA A 104 -17.49 -14.36 13.22
CA ALA A 104 -17.05 -13.88 14.52
C ALA A 104 -16.63 -15.04 15.44
N GLY A 105 -15.41 -14.97 15.98
CA GLY A 105 -14.84 -16.03 16.81
C GLY A 105 -14.26 -17.23 16.04
N SER A 106 -14.29 -17.21 14.70
CA SER A 106 -13.59 -18.18 13.87
C SER A 106 -12.18 -17.71 13.52
N ALA A 107 -11.26 -18.65 13.33
CA ALA A 107 -9.94 -18.41 12.72
C ALA A 107 -9.88 -18.91 11.26
N ILE A 108 -10.98 -19.49 10.76
CA ILE A 108 -11.08 -20.09 9.43
C ILE A 108 -12.07 -19.29 8.60
N PRO A 109 -11.67 -18.74 7.44
CA PRO A 109 -12.57 -18.06 6.52
C PRO A 109 -13.57 -19.02 5.87
N GLU A 110 -14.74 -18.50 5.54
CA GLU A 110 -15.82 -19.26 4.89
C GLU A 110 -16.32 -18.52 3.65
N CYS A 111 -16.83 -19.31 2.69
CA CYS A 111 -17.56 -18.80 1.54
C CYS A 111 -19.05 -18.76 1.86
N ILE A 112 -19.64 -17.56 1.82
CA ILE A 112 -21.09 -17.41 1.99
C ILE A 112 -21.70 -16.70 0.79
N LYS A 113 -22.99 -16.97 0.55
CA LYS A 113 -23.73 -16.34 -0.53
C LYS A 113 -23.79 -14.83 -0.31
N ASN A 114 -23.35 -14.06 -1.31
CA ASN A 114 -23.48 -12.62 -1.31
C ASN A 114 -24.96 -12.25 -1.49
N PRO A 115 -25.61 -11.56 -0.55
CA PRO A 115 -27.01 -11.14 -0.69
C PRO A 115 -27.26 -10.21 -1.90
N CYS A 116 -26.22 -9.55 -2.39
CA CYS A 116 -26.27 -8.65 -3.54
C CYS A 116 -25.99 -9.34 -4.87
N LEU A 117 -25.58 -10.62 -4.86
CA LEU A 117 -25.29 -11.47 -6.04
C LEU A 117 -24.18 -10.94 -6.99
N GLU A 118 -23.56 -9.81 -6.68
CA GLU A 118 -22.52 -9.17 -7.51
C GLU A 118 -21.26 -8.91 -6.68
N ASP A 119 -20.10 -9.33 -7.20
CA ASP A 119 -18.81 -9.15 -6.53
C ASP A 119 -18.48 -7.66 -6.32
N GLY A 120 -18.02 -7.32 -5.12
CA GLY A 120 -17.72 -5.93 -4.73
C GLY A 120 -18.91 -5.14 -4.18
N LEU A 121 -20.14 -5.65 -4.31
CA LEU A 121 -21.30 -5.16 -3.57
C LEU A 121 -21.48 -5.94 -2.26
N VAL A 122 -21.75 -5.20 -1.19
CA VAL A 122 -22.06 -5.76 0.13
C VAL A 122 -23.39 -5.23 0.64
N LYS A 123 -24.09 -6.07 1.41
CA LYS A 123 -25.33 -5.65 2.08
C LYS A 123 -24.99 -4.91 3.36
N TYR A 124 -25.37 -3.64 3.44
CA TYR A 124 -25.21 -2.80 4.62
C TYR A 124 -26.52 -2.04 4.88
N ASN A 125 -27.05 -2.07 6.11
CA ASN A 125 -28.36 -1.50 6.46
C ASN A 125 -29.50 -1.88 5.48
N ASN A 126 -29.56 -3.16 5.09
CA ASN A 126 -30.55 -3.71 4.14
C ASN A 126 -30.46 -3.19 2.69
N THR A 127 -29.40 -2.49 2.32
CA THR A 127 -29.18 -2.03 0.94
C THR A 127 -27.80 -2.48 0.47
N CYS A 128 -27.68 -2.72 -0.84
CA CYS A 128 -26.41 -3.10 -1.45
C CYS A 128 -25.59 -1.86 -1.80
N TYR A 129 -24.34 -1.83 -1.35
CA TYR A 129 -23.41 -0.74 -1.62
C TYR A 129 -22.07 -1.27 -2.10
N PRO A 130 -21.37 -0.54 -2.99
CA PRO A 130 -20.02 -0.86 -3.36
C PRO A 130 -19.07 -0.58 -2.19
N LEU A 131 -18.14 -1.51 -1.95
CA LEU A 131 -17.03 -1.28 -1.03
C LEU A 131 -16.12 -0.17 -1.55
N ARG A 132 -15.39 0.48 -0.64
CA ARG A 132 -14.34 1.46 -0.95
C ARG A 132 -14.85 2.68 -1.74
N THR A 133 -16.14 2.98 -1.69
CA THR A 133 -16.76 4.14 -2.35
C THR A 133 -17.10 5.23 -1.33
N ILE A 134 -16.70 6.47 -1.62
CA ILE A 134 -16.99 7.63 -0.79
C ILE A 134 -18.50 7.91 -0.80
N GLY A 135 -19.06 8.20 0.37
CA GLY A 135 -20.47 8.49 0.54
C GLY A 135 -21.30 7.21 0.71
N GLY A 136 -22.37 7.09 -0.09
CA GLY A 136 -23.33 6.00 0.04
C GLY A 136 -23.94 5.96 1.45
N PRO A 137 -23.80 4.86 2.20
CA PRO A 137 -24.32 4.77 3.56
C PRO A 137 -23.47 5.55 4.58
N CYS A 138 -22.28 5.99 4.18
CA CYS A 138 -21.31 6.69 5.03
C CYS A 138 -21.15 8.17 4.64
N ALA A 139 -22.12 8.75 3.93
CA ALA A 139 -22.12 10.17 3.59
C ALA A 139 -22.19 11.07 4.85
N PRO A 140 -21.60 12.28 4.83
CA PRO A 140 -20.93 12.92 3.70
C PRO A 140 -19.46 12.52 3.48
N ASP A 141 -18.71 12.24 4.55
CA ASP A 141 -17.23 12.15 4.52
C ASP A 141 -16.68 10.79 4.98
N GLY A 142 -17.38 9.71 4.67
CA GLY A 142 -16.98 8.35 4.99
C GLY A 142 -16.98 7.42 3.79
N VAL A 143 -16.37 6.25 3.98
CA VAL A 143 -16.36 5.15 3.03
C VAL A 143 -16.84 3.89 3.73
N LEU A 144 -17.67 3.10 3.04
CA LEU A 144 -17.97 1.75 3.49
C LEU A 144 -16.74 0.85 3.27
N GLY A 145 -16.11 0.47 4.38
CA GLY A 145 -14.89 -0.33 4.40
C GLY A 145 -15.03 -1.59 5.25
N VAL A 146 -13.91 -2.30 5.40
CA VAL A 146 -13.80 -3.51 6.22
C VAL A 146 -12.77 -3.23 7.31
N ASN A 147 -13.15 -3.45 8.56
CA ASN A 147 -12.27 -3.32 9.71
C ASN A 147 -11.15 -4.38 9.64
N GLU A 148 -9.89 -3.98 9.84
CA GLU A 148 -8.74 -4.86 9.59
C GLU A 148 -8.60 -5.98 10.63
N THR A 149 -9.08 -5.77 11.86
CA THR A 149 -8.96 -6.75 12.95
C THR A 149 -10.19 -7.65 13.04
N THR A 150 -11.38 -7.07 12.90
CA THR A 150 -12.65 -7.78 13.11
C THR A 150 -13.29 -8.28 11.83
N PHE A 151 -12.82 -7.81 10.67
CA PHE A 151 -13.39 -8.09 9.35
C PHE A 151 -14.88 -7.69 9.22
N ALA A 152 -15.38 -6.83 10.09
CA ALA A 152 -16.74 -6.30 10.01
C ALA A 152 -16.82 -5.12 9.04
N LEU A 153 -18.00 -4.93 8.43
CA LEU A 153 -18.30 -3.75 7.63
C LEU A 153 -18.48 -2.52 8.53
N GLU A 154 -17.78 -1.44 8.23
CA GLU A 154 -17.87 -0.19 8.98
C GLU A 154 -17.73 1.05 8.09
N CYS A 155 -18.23 2.18 8.59
CA CYS A 155 -18.00 3.48 7.97
C CYS A 155 -16.66 4.04 8.46
N ILE A 156 -15.67 4.09 7.58
CA ILE A 156 -14.33 4.61 7.86
C ILE A 156 -14.27 6.07 7.38
N PRO A 157 -13.80 7.03 8.19
CA PRO A 157 -13.62 8.40 7.74
C PRO A 157 -12.65 8.51 6.56
N THR A 158 -12.96 9.36 5.59
CA THR A 158 -12.11 9.56 4.39
C THR A 158 -10.69 10.03 4.71
N SER A 159 -10.48 10.70 5.85
CA SER A 159 -9.17 11.17 6.32
C SER A 159 -8.21 10.06 6.74
N VAL A 160 -8.73 8.88 7.07
CA VAL A 160 -7.95 7.72 7.54
C VAL A 160 -8.07 6.51 6.62
N ALA A 161 -8.93 6.59 5.59
CA ALA A 161 -9.11 5.50 4.63
C ALA A 161 -7.84 5.32 3.77
N PRO A 162 -7.11 4.19 3.90
CA PRO A 162 -5.77 4.04 3.33
C PRO A 162 -5.73 3.99 1.79
N PHE A 163 -6.87 3.73 1.14
CA PHE A 163 -6.99 3.65 -0.32
C PHE A 163 -7.45 4.96 -0.97
N ILE A 164 -7.81 5.98 -0.19
CA ILE A 164 -8.03 7.32 -0.73
C ILE A 164 -6.66 7.98 -0.83
N ILE A 165 -6.05 7.86 -2.01
CA ILE A 165 -4.98 8.78 -2.39
C ILE A 165 -5.64 10.15 -2.42
N ILE A 166 -5.48 10.91 -1.34
CA ILE A 166 -5.86 12.33 -1.27
C ILE A 166 -5.39 12.90 -2.60
N GLN A 167 -6.32 13.36 -3.44
CA GLN A 167 -6.00 13.90 -4.76
C GLN A 167 -4.80 14.83 -4.57
N ALA A 168 -3.63 14.40 -5.03
CA ALA A 168 -2.42 15.18 -4.84
C ALA A 168 -2.75 16.56 -5.40
N PRO A 169 -2.59 17.64 -4.62
CA PRO A 169 -3.09 18.93 -5.04
C PRO A 169 -2.55 19.22 -6.44
N LYS A 170 -3.46 19.38 -7.41
CA LYS A 170 -3.16 19.69 -8.83
C LYS A 170 -2.41 21.01 -9.01
N ARG A 171 -1.90 21.62 -7.93
CA ARG A 171 -0.95 22.74 -7.99
C ARG A 171 0.27 22.25 -8.74
N GLN A 172 0.31 22.50 -10.05
CA GLN A 172 1.49 22.25 -10.86
C GLN A 172 2.62 23.08 -10.28
N CYS A 173 3.66 22.40 -9.80
CA CYS A 173 4.84 23.11 -9.37
C CYS A 173 5.58 23.66 -10.60
N PRO A 174 6.30 24.79 -10.49
CA PRO A 174 7.12 25.29 -11.57
C PRO A 174 8.08 24.21 -12.10
N VAL A 175 8.37 24.23 -13.39
CA VAL A 175 9.33 23.29 -13.99
C VAL A 175 10.66 23.38 -13.23
N GLY A 176 11.21 22.24 -12.83
CA GLY A 176 12.47 22.15 -12.07
C GLY A 176 12.34 22.21 -10.53
N SER A 177 11.13 22.36 -9.99
CA SER A 177 10.92 22.33 -8.53
C SER A 177 10.61 20.92 -8.01
N ARG A 178 11.03 20.64 -6.76
CA ARG A 178 10.70 19.40 -6.03
C ARG A 178 9.54 19.65 -5.06
N ARG A 179 8.70 18.64 -4.79
CA ARG A 179 7.65 18.71 -3.75
C ARG A 179 8.17 18.19 -2.41
N THR A 180 7.66 18.72 -1.31
CA THR A 180 7.77 18.09 0.01
C THR A 180 6.73 16.97 0.18
N ALA A 181 6.87 16.16 1.24
CA ALA A 181 5.87 15.14 1.60
C ALA A 181 4.46 15.71 1.83
N LEU A 182 4.36 17.01 2.17
CA LEU A 182 3.10 17.74 2.33
C LEU A 182 2.56 18.34 1.01
N GLY A 183 3.17 18.03 -0.13
CA GLY A 183 2.76 18.51 -1.45
C GLY A 183 3.14 19.96 -1.78
N ILE A 184 3.96 20.62 -0.94
CA ILE A 184 4.40 22.01 -1.13
C ILE A 184 5.57 22.07 -2.12
N CYS A 185 5.50 22.97 -3.09
CA CYS A 185 6.57 23.17 -4.07
C CYS A 185 7.76 23.90 -3.43
N LYS A 186 8.93 23.27 -3.43
CA LYS A 186 10.19 23.90 -3.04
C LYS A 186 10.70 24.74 -4.20
N LYS A 187 11.07 26.00 -3.96
CA LYS A 187 11.67 26.84 -5.01
C LYS A 187 12.97 26.18 -5.50
N PRO A 188 13.24 26.16 -6.81
CA PRO A 188 14.55 25.76 -7.31
C PRO A 188 15.59 26.71 -6.69
N VAL A 189 16.67 26.13 -6.16
CA VAL A 189 17.85 26.87 -5.70
C VAL A 189 18.78 27.04 -6.90
#